data_AF-A0A7H0H1A1-F1
#
_entry.id   AF-A0A7H0H1A1-F1
#
_cell.length_a   1.000
_cell.length_b   1.000
_cell.length_c   1.000
_cell.angle_alpha   90.00
_cell.angle_beta   90.00
_cell.angle_gamma   90.00
#
_symmetry.space_group_name_H-M   'P 1'
#
loop_
_entity.id
_entity.type
_entity.pdbx_description
1 polymer ?
#
loop_
_entity_poly.entity_id
_entity_poly.type
_entity_poly.pdbx_seq_one_letter_code
_entity_poly.pdbx_strand_id
1 'polypeptide(L)'
;MSGAFLLHMVLPVVVPLAIAWLFYQSIFKRATWLLLAGILIDFDHLLANPIVDPNRCSVGYHLLHQYWLIPVYGPGRTHQKF
;
A
#
# COMPACT_ATOMS: atom_id res chain seq x y z
N MET A 1 -1.68 -2.33 -23.85
CA MET A 1 -1.36 -2.26 -22.40
C MET A 1 -0.03 -3.01 -22.22
N SER A 2 1.00 -2.36 -21.70
CA SER A 2 2.33 -2.97 -21.55
C SER A 2 2.34 -3.99 -20.40
N GLY A 3 3.18 -5.03 -20.48
CA GLY A 3 3.30 -6.02 -19.41
C GLY A 3 3.75 -5.42 -18.07
N ALA A 4 4.57 -4.34 -18.12
CA ALA A 4 4.98 -3.60 -16.95
C ALA A 4 3.82 -2.94 -16.19
N PHE A 5 2.78 -2.49 -16.90
CA PHE A 5 1.59 -1.91 -16.28
C PHE A 5 0.81 -2.96 -15.47
N LEU A 6 0.67 -4.17 -16.01
CA LEU A 6 0.01 -5.28 -15.30
C LEU A 6 0.78 -5.67 -14.03
N LEU A 7 2.11 -5.73 -14.12
CA LEU A 7 2.95 -6.00 -12.96
C LEU A 7 2.79 -4.92 -11.89
N HIS A 8 2.78 -3.64 -12.27
CA HIS A 8 2.60 -2.53 -11.32
C HIS A 8 1.26 -2.60 -10.56
N MET A 9 0.20 -3.09 -11.21
CA MET A 9 -1.12 -3.24 -10.58
C MET A 9 -1.22 -4.49 -9.68
N VAL A 10 -0.54 -5.58 -10.04
CA VAL A 10 -0.67 -6.88 -9.35
C VAL A 10 0.32 -7.03 -8.19
N LEU A 11 1.53 -6.50 -8.35
CA LEU A 11 2.62 -6.66 -7.38
C LEU A 11 2.28 -6.13 -5.98
N PRO A 12 1.59 -4.97 -5.83
CA PRO A 12 1.20 -4.47 -4.52
C PRO A 12 0.28 -5.41 -3.76
N VAL A 13 -0.53 -6.26 -4.42
CA VAL A 13 -1.40 -7.22 -3.74
C VAL A 13 -0.67 -8.54 -3.48
N VAL A 14 0.10 -9.03 -4.46
CA VAL A 14 0.78 -10.33 -4.38
C VAL A 14 1.91 -10.33 -3.36
N VAL A 15 2.69 -9.25 -3.29
CA VAL A 15 3.85 -9.17 -2.38
C VAL A 15 3.45 -9.25 -0.91
N PRO A 16 2.46 -8.48 -0.40
CA PRO A 16 1.96 -8.61 0.97
C PRO A 16 1.42 -9.99 1.31
N LEU A 17 0.69 -10.62 0.37
CA LEU A 17 0.18 -11.97 0.57
C LEU A 17 1.34 -12.96 0.72
N ALA A 18 2.36 -12.84 -0.13
CA ALA A 18 3.57 -13.66 -0.02
C ALA A 18 4.32 -13.40 1.30
N ILE A 19 4.48 -12.15 1.72
CA ILE A 19 5.14 -11.79 2.99
C ILE A 19 4.35 -12.32 4.18
N ALA A 20 3.02 -12.13 4.20
CA ALA A 20 2.17 -12.66 5.26
C ALA A 20 2.27 -14.18 5.34
N TRP A 21 2.32 -14.88 4.21
CA TRP A 21 2.42 -16.33 4.15
C TRP A 21 3.79 -16.86 4.55
N LEU A 22 4.88 -16.18 4.21
CA LEU A 22 6.23 -16.62 4.54
C LEU A 22 6.62 -16.32 5.99
N PHE A 23 6.25 -15.14 6.51
CA PHE A 23 6.77 -14.64 7.79
C PHE A 23 5.73 -14.59 8.92
N TYR A 24 4.44 -14.56 8.59
CA TYR A 24 3.37 -14.31 9.57
C TYR A 24 2.30 -15.40 9.58
N GLN A 25 2.68 -16.67 9.36
CA GLN A 25 1.76 -17.81 9.25
C GLN A 25 0.79 -17.94 10.45
N SER A 26 1.29 -17.76 11.68
CA SER A 26 0.49 -17.86 12.91
C SER A 26 -0.62 -16.81 13.01
N ILE A 27 -0.43 -15.66 12.35
CA ILE A 27 -1.37 -14.54 12.33
C ILE A 27 -1.73 -14.13 10.90
N PHE A 28 -1.68 -15.07 9.95
CA PHE A 28 -1.72 -14.81 8.51
C PHE A 28 -2.86 -13.88 8.10
N LYS A 29 -4.08 -14.14 8.60
CA LYS A 29 -5.26 -13.31 8.32
C LYS A 29 -5.05 -11.87 8.80
N ARG A 30 -4.57 -11.68 10.03
CA ARG A 30 -4.34 -10.35 10.62
C ARG A 30 -3.22 -9.62 9.89
N ALA A 31 -2.10 -10.29 9.62
CA ALA A 31 -0.97 -9.71 8.91
C ALA A 31 -1.36 -9.32 7.47
N THR A 32 -2.10 -10.17 6.76
CA THR A 32 -2.61 -9.87 5.42
C THR A 32 -3.51 -8.63 5.42
N TRP A 33 -4.48 -8.55 6.32
CA TRP A 33 -5.36 -7.38 6.43
C TRP A 33 -4.60 -6.10 6.78
N LEU A 34 -3.59 -6.17 7.65
CA LEU A 34 -2.77 -5.01 8.01
C LEU A 34 -1.92 -4.52 6.83
N LEU A 35 -1.27 -5.44 6.11
CA LEU A 35 -0.45 -5.06 4.96
C LEU A 35 -1.32 -4.54 3.80
N LEU A 36 -2.48 -5.16 3.54
CA LEU A 36 -3.44 -4.68 2.53
C LEU A 36 -4.07 -3.33 2.91
N ALA A 37 -4.29 -3.06 4.19
CA ALA A 37 -4.77 -1.76 4.64
C ALA A 37 -3.79 -0.62 4.30
N GLY A 38 -2.49 -0.91 4.27
CA GLY A 38 -1.47 0.04 3.80
C GLY A 38 -1.62 0.39 2.32
N ILE A 39 -1.96 -0.58 1.47
CA ILE A 39 -2.14 -0.38 0.03
C ILE A 39 -3.46 0.33 -0.30
N LEU A 40 -4.42 0.33 0.62
CA LEU A 40 -5.69 1.02 0.41
C LEU A 40 -5.52 2.53 0.19
N ILE A 41 -4.44 3.12 0.73
CA ILE A 41 -4.13 4.53 0.51
C ILE A 41 -3.84 4.83 -0.98
N ASP A 42 -3.28 3.86 -1.70
CA ASP A 42 -2.90 3.98 -3.12
C ASP A 42 -4.12 4.03 -4.05
N PHE A 43 -5.34 3.77 -3.55
CA PHE A 43 -6.57 3.95 -4.34
C PHE A 43 -6.83 5.41 -4.71
N ASP A 44 -6.20 6.37 -4.03
CA ASP A 44 -6.28 7.78 -4.41
C ASP A 44 -5.60 8.09 -5.76
N HIS A 45 -4.72 7.21 -6.25
CA HIS A 45 -4.19 7.29 -7.61
C HIS A 45 -5.26 7.10 -8.69
N LEU A 46 -6.33 6.35 -8.41
CA LEU A 46 -7.46 6.19 -9.35
C LEU A 46 -8.22 7.51 -9.54
N LEU A 47 -8.15 8.41 -8.56
CA LEU A 47 -8.77 9.74 -8.61
C LEU A 47 -7.84 10.78 -9.24
N ALA A 48 -6.62 10.40 -9.60
CA ALA A 48 -5.62 11.30 -10.16
C ALA A 48 -5.51 11.19 -11.67
N ASN A 49 -5.16 12.30 -12.32
CA ASN A 49 -4.97 12.34 -13.76
C ASN A 49 -3.59 12.92 -14.09
N PRO A 50 -2.64 12.13 -14.63
CA PRO A 50 -2.75 10.73 -15.05
C PRO A 50 -2.66 9.70 -13.89
N ILE A 51 -3.29 8.54 -14.07
CA ILE A 51 -3.35 7.47 -13.04
C ILE A 51 -1.96 6.92 -12.68
N VAL A 52 -1.07 6.75 -13.66
CA VAL A 52 0.31 6.25 -13.45
C VAL A 52 1.30 7.20 -14.13
N ASP A 53 2.28 7.70 -13.37
CA ASP A 53 3.32 8.61 -13.85
C ASP A 53 4.59 8.33 -13.03
N PRO A 54 5.66 7.84 -13.67
CA PRO A 54 6.93 7.57 -12.99
C PRO A 54 7.72 8.84 -12.63
N ASN A 55 7.35 10.00 -13.17
CA ASN A 55 8.08 11.26 -12.98
C ASN A 55 7.47 12.16 -11.89
N ARG A 56 6.41 11.71 -11.18
CA ARG A 56 5.76 12.48 -10.10
C ARG A 56 6.10 11.92 -8.72
N CYS A 57 6.20 12.81 -7.73
CA CYS A 57 6.19 12.41 -6.33
C CYS A 57 4.76 12.10 -5.88
N SER A 58 4.52 10.93 -5.29
CA SER A 58 3.19 10.54 -4.78
C SER A 58 2.75 11.40 -3.58
N VAL A 59 3.69 11.75 -2.69
CA VAL A 59 3.43 12.54 -1.48
C VAL A 59 3.24 14.02 -1.82
N GLY A 60 2.13 14.59 -1.35
CA GLY A 60 1.69 15.97 -1.60
C GLY A 60 0.81 16.15 -2.84
N TYR A 61 0.70 15.11 -3.69
CA TYR A 61 0.00 15.21 -4.98
C TYR A 61 -1.41 14.62 -4.95
N HIS A 62 -1.63 13.57 -4.16
CA HIS A 62 -2.92 12.90 -4.01
C HIS A 62 -3.58 13.21 -2.68
N LEU A 63 -4.91 13.06 -2.63
CA LEU A 63 -5.72 13.46 -1.50
C LEU A 63 -5.34 12.71 -0.22
N LEU A 64 -5.02 11.41 -0.31
CA LEU A 64 -4.65 10.61 0.86
C LEU A 64 -3.14 10.67 1.14
N HIS A 65 -2.32 10.93 0.11
CA HIS A 65 -0.89 11.13 0.24
C HIS A 65 -0.47 12.55 0.70
N GLN A 66 -1.26 13.23 1.52
CA GLN A 66 -0.88 14.53 2.06
C GLN A 66 0.03 14.40 3.29
N TYR A 67 1.04 15.26 3.42
CA TYR A 67 1.99 15.23 4.54
C TYR A 67 1.30 15.31 5.92
N TRP A 68 0.17 16.02 6.00
CA TRP A 68 -0.60 16.19 7.24
C TRP A 68 -1.45 14.97 7.62
N LEU A 69 -1.64 13.99 6.71
CA LEU A 69 -2.33 12.73 6.98
C LEU A 69 -1.39 11.65 7.54
N ILE A 70 -0.08 11.81 7.39
CA ILE A 70 0.94 10.87 7.91
C ILE A 70 0.77 10.61 9.43
N PRO A 71 0.55 11.63 10.29
CA PRO A 71 0.33 11.40 11.73
C PRO A 71 -1.01 10.75 12.07
N VAL A 72 -1.94 10.63 11.11
CA VAL A 72 -3.25 9.97 11.29
C VAL A 72 -3.13 8.48 10.97
N TYR A 73 -2.36 8.11 9.94
CA TYR A 73 -2.11 6.72 9.54
C TYR A 73 -0.92 6.07 10.28
N GLY A 74 0.12 6.84 10.57
CA GLY A 74 1.34 6.40 11.22
C GLY A 74 1.33 6.08 12.72
N PRO A 75 0.34 6.47 13.56
CA PRO A 75 0.39 6.19 15.00
C PRO A 75 0.01 4.73 15.32
N GLY A 76 -0.21 3.89 14.31
CA GLY A 76 -0.57 2.49 14.43
C GLY A 76 0.53 1.60 15.00
N ARG A 77 0.76 1.70 16.32
CA ARG A 77 1.30 0.68 17.23
C ARG A 77 2.47 -0.18 16.67
N THR A 78 3.68 0.26 16.95
CA THR A 78 4.93 -0.56 16.98
C THR A 78 4.95 -1.63 18.08
N HIS A 79 3.79 -2.00 18.64
CA HIS A 79 3.67 -2.87 19.81
C HIS A 79 3.00 -4.22 19.51
N GLN A 80 3.04 -4.69 18.26
CA GLN A 80 2.88 -6.12 17.99
C GLN A 80 4.21 -6.80 18.33
N LYS A 81 4.35 -7.20 19.59
CA LYS A 81 5.28 -8.27 19.95
C LYS A 81 4.85 -9.50 19.17
N PHE A 82 5.65 -9.88 18.18
CA PHE A 82 5.60 -11.21 17.57
C PHE A 82 6.01 -12.27 18.60
#